data_AF-A0A1I0WJE3-F1
#
_entry.id   AF-A0A1I0WJE3-F1
#
_cell.length_a   1.000
_cell.length_b   1.000
_cell.length_c   1.000
_cell.angle_alpha   90.00
_cell.angle_beta   90.00
_cell.angle_gamma   90.00
#
_symmetry.space_group_name_H-M   'P 1'
#
loop_
_entity.id
_entity.type
_entity.pdbx_description
1 polymer ?
#
loop_
_entity_poly.entity_id
_entity_poly.type
_entity_poly.pdbx_seq_one_letter_code
_entity_poly.pdbx_strand_id
1 'polypeptide(L)'
;MMKKLTLLLLLLACFQMQSQTVLGKWKTIDDKTGETKSIVEVYENNGKVYGKVIEIFDATKRNRKCEKCEGTDKNKPVLGLVIIKGLTKDDDEHNGGKILDPETGNLYKCILKISGKDKLEVRGYMGFALIGRSQTWVRVK
;
A
#
# COMPACT_ATOMS: atom_id res chain seq x y z
N MET A 1 48.84 34.10 -16.64
CA MET A 1 49.46 32.78 -16.37
C MET A 1 48.50 31.99 -15.49
N MET A 2 47.61 31.24 -16.15
CA MET A 2 46.59 30.37 -15.55
C MET A 2 47.26 29.14 -14.95
N LYS A 3 47.20 28.93 -13.63
CA LYS A 3 47.62 27.64 -13.03
C LYS A 3 47.09 27.38 -11.60
N LYS A 4 46.08 28.11 -11.13
CA LYS A 4 45.45 27.87 -9.81
C LYS A 4 43.92 27.84 -9.87
N LEU A 5 43.36 27.37 -10.99
CA LEU A 5 41.91 27.16 -11.12
C LEU A 5 41.63 25.69 -11.48
N THR A 6 42.38 24.78 -10.87
CA THR A 6 42.31 23.34 -11.13
C THR A 6 42.05 22.53 -9.86
N LEU A 7 41.27 23.08 -8.92
CA LEU A 7 40.95 22.34 -7.68
C LEU A 7 39.56 22.67 -7.10
N LEU A 8 38.56 22.87 -7.94
CA LEU A 8 37.18 22.88 -7.48
C LEU A 8 36.25 22.29 -8.54
N LEU A 9 36.67 21.16 -9.11
CA LEU A 9 35.75 20.31 -9.87
C LEU A 9 34.81 19.65 -8.85
N LEU A 10 33.73 20.38 -8.58
CA LEU A 10 32.45 19.94 -8.03
C LEU A 10 32.29 18.41 -8.09
N LEU A 11 32.58 17.74 -6.98
CA LEU A 11 31.91 16.50 -6.62
C LEU A 11 30.44 16.85 -6.28
N LEU A 12 29.63 17.15 -7.30
CA LEU A 12 28.19 16.95 -7.18
C LEU A 12 27.97 15.44 -7.17
N ALA A 13 28.12 14.84 -5.99
CA ALA A 13 27.44 13.60 -5.71
C ALA A 13 25.94 13.93 -5.70
N CYS A 14 25.28 13.75 -6.84
CA CYS A 14 23.83 13.68 -6.89
C CYS A 14 23.43 12.45 -6.06
N PHE A 15 23.23 12.64 -4.77
CA PHE A 15 22.52 11.67 -3.95
C PHE A 15 21.10 11.60 -4.52
N GLN A 16 20.88 10.65 -5.43
CA GLN A 16 19.54 10.28 -5.84
C GLN A 16 18.88 9.68 -4.61
N MET A 17 18.16 10.51 -3.85
CA MET A 17 17.20 10.01 -2.88
C MET A 17 16.15 9.25 -3.68
N GLN A 18 16.33 7.94 -3.81
CA GLN A 18 15.28 7.07 -4.33
C GLN A 18 14.12 7.14 -3.34
N SER A 19 13.13 7.97 -3.67
CA SER A 19 11.86 7.96 -2.98
C SER A 19 11.27 6.57 -3.13
N GLN A 20 10.98 5.91 -2.01
CA GLN A 20 10.33 4.61 -2.07
C GLN A 20 8.94 4.79 -2.68
N THR A 21 8.59 3.92 -3.62
CA THR A 21 7.26 3.90 -4.22
C THR A 21 6.29 3.08 -3.37
N VAL A 22 5.00 3.42 -3.38
CA VAL A 22 3.95 2.57 -2.76
C VAL A 22 3.76 1.26 -3.52
N LEU A 23 4.23 1.18 -4.77
CA LEU A 23 4.13 -0.01 -5.60
C LEU A 23 5.04 -1.14 -5.07
N GLY A 24 4.62 -2.37 -5.31
CA GLY A 24 5.33 -3.58 -4.93
C GLY A 24 4.53 -4.48 -4.00
N LYS A 25 5.19 -5.48 -3.42
CA LYS A 25 4.57 -6.49 -2.56
C LYS A 25 4.76 -6.14 -1.09
N TRP A 26 3.68 -6.23 -0.33
CA TRP A 26 3.61 -5.78 1.06
C TRP A 26 2.99 -6.85 1.94
N LYS A 27 3.67 -7.19 3.04
CA LYS A 27 3.13 -8.03 4.11
C LYS A 27 2.18 -7.20 4.97
N THR A 28 0.95 -7.67 5.09
CA THR A 28 -0.06 -7.05 5.96
C THR A 28 0.11 -7.54 7.39
N ILE A 29 0.09 -6.63 8.35
CA ILE A 29 0.21 -6.94 9.78
C ILE A 29 -1.10 -6.55 10.45
N ASP A 30 -1.66 -7.47 11.22
CA ASP A 30 -2.79 -7.17 12.10
C ASP A 30 -2.34 -6.21 13.20
N ASP A 31 -2.95 -5.03 13.25
CA ASP A 31 -2.59 -3.95 14.18
C ASP A 31 -2.91 -4.27 15.64
N LYS A 32 -3.75 -5.28 15.90
CA LYS A 32 -4.10 -5.72 17.26
C LYS A 32 -3.26 -6.89 17.74
N THR A 33 -2.99 -7.85 16.86
CA THR A 33 -2.29 -9.10 17.24
C THR A 33 -0.82 -9.12 16.84
N GLY A 34 -0.39 -8.26 15.91
CA GLY A 34 0.94 -8.28 15.32
C GLY A 34 1.17 -9.44 14.33
N GLU A 35 0.14 -10.24 14.06
CA GLU A 35 0.25 -11.40 13.18
C GLU A 35 0.36 -10.96 11.72
N THR A 36 1.27 -11.60 10.97
CA THR A 36 1.36 -11.40 9.53
C THR A 36 0.25 -12.19 8.83
N LYS A 37 -0.66 -11.51 8.12
CA LYS A 37 -1.87 -12.14 7.57
C LYS A 37 -1.75 -12.56 6.10
N SER A 38 -1.21 -11.68 5.25
CA SER A 38 -1.23 -11.83 3.80
C SER A 38 -0.12 -11.04 3.12
N ILE A 39 0.06 -11.29 1.82
CA ILE A 39 0.80 -10.39 0.92
C ILE A 39 -0.18 -9.71 -0.02
N VAL A 40 -0.09 -8.38 -0.09
CA VAL A 40 -0.81 -7.55 -1.04
C VAL A 40 0.17 -6.97 -2.04
N GLU A 41 -0.08 -7.20 -3.33
CA GLU A 41 0.61 -6.53 -4.42
C GLU A 41 -0.09 -5.21 -4.72
N VAL A 42 0.61 -4.11 -4.48
CA VAL A 42 0.19 -2.76 -4.84
C VAL A 42 0.76 -2.43 -6.21
N TYR A 43 -0.11 -2.12 -7.16
CA TYR A 43 0.23 -1.92 -8.56
C TYR A 43 -0.52 -0.73 -9.16
N GLU A 44 0.04 -0.16 -10.23
CA GLU A 44 -0.61 0.90 -10.99
C GLU A 44 -1.29 0.31 -12.24
N ASN A 45 -2.47 0.82 -12.57
CA ASN A 45 -3.16 0.55 -13.82
C ASN A 45 -3.89 1.83 -14.27
N ASN A 46 -3.58 2.30 -15.49
CA ASN A 46 -4.16 3.51 -16.07
C ASN A 46 -4.10 4.74 -15.14
N GLY A 47 -2.93 5.00 -14.55
CA GLY A 47 -2.69 6.15 -13.66
C GLY A 47 -3.37 6.07 -12.29
N LYS A 48 -3.94 4.92 -11.93
CA LYS A 48 -4.56 4.66 -10.63
C LYS A 48 -3.88 3.49 -9.93
N VAL A 49 -3.77 3.59 -8.60
CA VAL A 49 -3.15 2.57 -7.75
C VAL A 49 -4.21 1.64 -7.17
N TYR A 50 -3.91 0.35 -7.21
CA TYR A 50 -4.74 -0.77 -6.76
C TYR A 50 -3.90 -1.72 -5.88
N GLY A 51 -4.58 -2.59 -5.14
CA GLY A 51 -3.93 -3.58 -4.29
C GLY A 51 -4.65 -4.91 -4.33
N LYS A 52 -3.96 -5.97 -4.75
CA LYS A 52 -4.49 -7.33 -4.86
C LYS A 52 -3.89 -8.25 -3.81
N VAL A 53 -4.72 -9.03 -3.12
CA VAL A 53 -4.24 -10.08 -2.23
C VAL A 53 -3.65 -11.21 -3.07
N ILE A 54 -2.35 -11.47 -2.95
CA ILE A 54 -1.63 -12.49 -3.74
C ILE A 54 -1.19 -13.69 -2.91
N GLU A 55 -1.21 -13.59 -1.58
CA GLU A 55 -0.89 -14.69 -0.68
C GLU A 55 -1.64 -14.55 0.65
N ILE A 56 -2.08 -15.66 1.24
CA ILE A 56 -2.65 -15.72 2.59
C ILE A 56 -1.84 -16.77 3.38
N PHE A 57 -1.25 -16.35 4.49
CA PHE A 57 -0.34 -17.22 5.27
C PHE A 57 -1.10 -18.33 5.99
N ASP A 58 -2.25 -18.01 6.58
CA ASP A 58 -3.13 -19.01 7.19
C ASP A 58 -3.77 -19.90 6.11
N ALA A 59 -3.31 -21.16 6.06
CA ALA A 59 -3.78 -22.15 5.09
C ALA A 59 -5.28 -22.41 5.17
N THR A 60 -5.88 -22.33 6.36
CA THR A 60 -7.32 -22.56 6.56
C THR A 60 -8.17 -21.45 5.93
N LYS A 61 -7.58 -20.27 5.71
CA LYS A 61 -8.25 -19.09 5.16
C LYS A 61 -8.05 -18.91 3.66
N ARG A 62 -7.21 -19.71 3.00
CA ARG A 62 -6.86 -19.52 1.57
C ARG A 62 -8.05 -19.63 0.62
N ASN A 63 -9.01 -20.49 0.95
CA ASN A 63 -10.21 -20.71 0.14
C ASN A 63 -11.41 -19.85 0.58
N ARG A 64 -11.23 -18.95 1.56
CA ARG A 64 -12.34 -18.13 2.07
C ARG A 64 -12.83 -17.17 0.98
N LYS A 65 -14.15 -16.98 0.96
CA LYS A 65 -14.82 -16.01 0.09
C LYS A 65 -15.18 -14.76 0.89
N CYS A 66 -15.30 -13.62 0.22
CA CYS A 66 -15.88 -12.44 0.85
C CYS A 66 -17.41 -12.50 0.83
N GLU A 67 -18.00 -13.20 1.80
CA GLU A 67 -19.45 -13.44 1.87
C GLU A 67 -20.24 -12.17 2.20
N LYS A 68 -19.66 -11.29 3.02
CA LYS A 68 -20.25 -10.01 3.43
C LYS A 68 -20.04 -8.89 2.41
N CYS A 69 -19.18 -9.10 1.41
CA CYS A 69 -18.98 -8.12 0.36
C CYS A 69 -20.24 -7.96 -0.49
N GLU A 70 -20.39 -6.80 -1.11
CA GLU A 70 -21.49 -6.49 -2.02
C GLU A 70 -21.03 -6.37 -3.48
N GLY A 71 -21.99 -6.29 -4.39
CA GLY A 71 -21.76 -6.08 -5.81
C GLY A 71 -20.80 -7.10 -6.42
N THR A 72 -19.83 -6.60 -7.20
CA THR A 72 -18.89 -7.46 -7.92
C THR A 72 -17.90 -8.20 -7.02
N ASP A 73 -17.79 -7.86 -5.74
CA ASP A 73 -16.86 -8.52 -4.81
C ASP A 73 -17.54 -9.63 -4.00
N LYS A 74 -18.87 -9.69 -4.01
CA LYS A 74 -19.64 -10.69 -3.26
C LYS A 74 -19.25 -12.11 -3.68
N ASN A 75 -18.99 -12.95 -2.68
CA ASN A 75 -18.64 -14.36 -2.84
C ASN A 75 -17.37 -14.64 -3.69
N LYS A 76 -16.57 -13.62 -4.00
CA LYS A 76 -15.27 -13.84 -4.64
C LYS A 76 -14.26 -14.40 -3.63
N PRO A 77 -13.34 -15.29 -4.05
CA PRO A 77 -12.21 -15.69 -3.22
C PRO A 77 -11.44 -14.46 -2.74
N VAL A 78 -11.06 -14.43 -1.46
CA VAL A 78 -10.24 -13.33 -0.94
C VAL A 78 -8.84 -13.35 -1.55
N LEU A 79 -8.28 -14.55 -1.75
CA LEU A 79 -7.08 -14.71 -2.58
C LEU A 79 -7.40 -14.28 -4.02
N GLY A 80 -6.63 -13.32 -4.54
CA GLY A 80 -6.84 -12.71 -5.85
C GLY A 80 -7.78 -11.50 -5.85
N LEU A 81 -8.42 -11.18 -4.72
CA LEU A 81 -9.32 -10.02 -4.63
C LEU A 81 -8.53 -8.71 -4.64
N VAL A 82 -9.02 -7.74 -5.43
CA VAL A 82 -8.50 -6.37 -5.42
C VAL A 82 -9.19 -5.62 -4.28
N ILE A 83 -8.45 -5.36 -3.21
CA ILE A 83 -8.95 -4.72 -1.99
C ILE A 83 -8.67 -3.21 -1.97
N ILE A 84 -7.55 -2.72 -2.52
CA ILE A 84 -7.31 -1.28 -2.70
C ILE A 84 -7.75 -0.90 -4.11
N LYS A 85 -8.54 0.16 -4.22
CA LYS A 85 -9.28 0.51 -5.44
C LYS A 85 -9.12 1.98 -5.79
N GLY A 86 -8.38 2.24 -6.87
CA GLY A 86 -8.46 3.48 -7.63
C GLY A 86 -7.89 4.71 -6.93
N LEU A 87 -6.81 4.54 -6.16
CA LEU A 87 -6.12 5.67 -5.54
C LEU A 87 -5.38 6.48 -6.59
N THR A 88 -5.27 7.79 -6.38
CA THR A 88 -4.48 8.70 -7.21
C THR A 88 -3.34 9.26 -6.37
N LYS A 89 -2.19 9.53 -6.99
CA LYS A 89 -1.09 10.23 -6.32
C LYS A 89 -1.54 11.64 -5.92
N ASP A 90 -1.28 12.02 -4.68
CA ASP A 90 -1.50 13.35 -4.13
C ASP A 90 -0.30 13.71 -3.26
N ASP A 91 0.53 14.66 -3.70
CA ASP A 91 1.81 15.05 -3.08
C ASP A 91 2.70 13.87 -2.62
N ASP A 92 2.74 13.57 -1.32
CA ASP A 92 3.55 12.51 -0.71
C ASP A 92 2.76 11.21 -0.41
N GLU A 93 1.45 11.21 -0.66
CA GLU A 93 0.54 10.09 -0.44
C GLU A 93 -0.20 9.65 -1.72
N HIS A 94 -1.04 8.62 -1.60
CA HIS A 94 -2.04 8.27 -2.61
C HIS A 94 -3.40 8.16 -1.94
N ASN A 95 -4.39 8.89 -2.43
CA ASN A 95 -5.71 9.02 -1.80
C ASN A 95 -6.85 9.01 -2.84
N GLY A 96 -8.06 9.41 -2.43
CA GLY A 96 -9.23 9.55 -3.33
C GLY A 96 -9.92 8.23 -3.71
N GLY A 97 -9.29 7.09 -3.42
CA GLY A 97 -9.81 5.75 -3.63
C GLY A 97 -10.32 5.08 -2.35
N LYS A 98 -10.51 3.76 -2.41
CA LYS A 98 -11.09 2.98 -1.31
C LYS A 98 -10.28 1.72 -0.98
N ILE A 99 -10.45 1.23 0.24
CA ILE A 99 -10.00 -0.10 0.67
C ILE A 99 -11.20 -0.93 1.13
N LEU A 100 -11.29 -2.15 0.63
CA LEU A 100 -12.28 -3.15 1.02
C LEU A 100 -11.71 -4.00 2.15
N ASP A 101 -12.45 -4.11 3.25
CA ASP A 101 -12.18 -5.11 4.29
C ASP A 101 -12.98 -6.39 3.98
N PRO A 102 -12.33 -7.51 3.61
CA PRO A 102 -13.02 -8.74 3.28
C PRO A 102 -13.68 -9.46 4.48
N GLU A 103 -13.35 -9.07 5.73
CA GLU A 103 -13.94 -9.65 6.94
C GLU A 103 -15.29 -9.04 7.30
N THR A 104 -15.44 -7.75 7.02
CA THR A 104 -16.67 -6.99 7.27
C THR A 104 -17.49 -6.74 6.02
N GLY A 105 -16.88 -6.79 4.83
CA GLY A 105 -17.51 -6.42 3.55
C GLY A 105 -17.52 -4.91 3.29
N ASN A 106 -17.03 -4.10 4.23
CA ASN A 106 -17.12 -2.65 4.18
C ASN A 106 -16.04 -2.04 3.28
N LEU A 107 -16.42 -0.97 2.58
CA LEU A 107 -15.52 -0.10 1.83
C LEU A 107 -15.23 1.17 2.62
N TYR A 108 -13.95 1.46 2.84
CA TYR A 108 -13.46 2.65 3.51
C TYR A 108 -12.74 3.55 2.52
N LYS A 109 -12.73 4.87 2.75
CA LYS A 109 -11.78 5.74 2.04
C LYS A 109 -10.37 5.33 2.45
N CYS A 110 -9.43 5.38 1.51
CA CYS A 110 -8.08 4.87 1.73
C CYS A 110 -7.01 5.92 1.41
N ILE A 111 -5.97 5.96 2.25
CA ILE A 111 -4.73 6.69 2.02
C ILE A 111 -3.57 5.70 2.13
N LEU A 112 -2.62 5.78 1.20
CA LEU A 112 -1.34 5.09 1.24
C LEU A 112 -0.20 6.10 1.36
N LYS A 113 0.68 5.90 2.34
CA LYS A 113 1.84 6.77 2.56
C LYS A 113 3.06 5.95 2.97
N ILE A 114 4.21 6.24 2.38
CA ILE A 114 5.48 5.65 2.85
C ILE A 114 5.84 6.31 4.18
N SER A 115 6.02 5.49 5.23
CA SER A 115 6.27 5.95 6.61
C SER A 115 7.66 5.56 7.12
N GLY A 116 8.61 5.33 6.20
CA GLY A 116 10.00 4.99 6.48
C GLY A 116 10.53 3.97 5.49
N LYS A 117 11.74 3.48 5.73
CA LYS A 117 12.33 2.44 4.88
C LYS A 117 11.50 1.16 5.00
N ASP A 118 10.99 0.70 3.86
CA ASP A 118 10.25 -0.56 3.69
C ASP A 118 8.95 -0.63 4.50
N LYS A 119 8.36 0.53 4.83
CA LYS A 119 7.10 0.65 5.56
C LYS A 119 6.07 1.45 4.78
N LEU A 120 4.88 0.87 4.66
CA LEU A 120 3.71 1.51 4.05
C LEU A 120 2.65 1.68 5.13
N GLU A 121 2.28 2.92 5.42
CA GLU A 121 1.08 3.20 6.18
C GLU A 121 -0.14 3.09 5.25
N VAL A 122 -1.12 2.30 5.70
CA VAL A 122 -2.40 2.10 5.02
C VAL A 122 -3.50 2.55 5.96
N ARG A 123 -4.15 3.67 5.66
CA ARG A 123 -5.24 4.22 6.48
C ARG A 123 -6.59 4.00 5.81
N GLY A 124 -7.50 3.37 6.53
CA GLY A 124 -8.92 3.22 6.16
C GLY A 124 -9.79 4.08 7.08
N TYR A 125 -10.71 4.87 6.53
CA TYR A 125 -11.58 5.75 7.32
C TYR A 125 -12.99 5.91 6.74
N MET A 126 -13.93 6.33 7.58
CA MET A 126 -15.32 6.60 7.21
C MET A 126 -15.64 8.09 7.39
N GLY A 127 -16.16 8.73 6.35
CA GLY A 127 -16.42 10.18 6.38
C GLY A 127 -15.14 11.01 6.38
N PHE A 128 -14.73 11.48 7.58
CA PHE A 128 -13.52 12.29 7.82
C PHE A 128 -12.31 11.42 8.16
N ALA A 129 -11.11 11.82 7.72
CA ALA A 129 -9.89 11.04 7.91
C ALA A 129 -9.53 10.75 9.37
N LEU A 130 -9.97 11.59 10.32
CA LEU A 130 -9.73 11.38 11.76
C LEU A 130 -10.45 10.15 12.33
N ILE A 131 -11.58 9.73 11.73
CA ILE A 131 -12.39 8.60 12.18
C ILE A 131 -12.05 7.37 11.32
N GLY A 132 -10.97 6.68 11.69
CA GLY A 132 -10.46 5.53 10.94
C GLY A 132 -9.42 4.72 11.70
N ARG A 133 -8.79 3.79 10.99
CA ARG A 133 -7.69 2.96 11.48
C ARG A 133 -6.54 3.00 10.49
N SER A 134 -5.31 3.01 11.02
CA SER A 134 -4.09 2.87 10.23
C SER A 134 -3.45 1.52 10.53
N GLN A 135 -2.95 0.86 9.49
CA GLN A 135 -2.08 -0.31 9.59
C GLN A 135 -0.72 0.01 9.00
N THR A 136 0.33 -0.62 9.52
CA THR A 136 1.66 -0.57 8.89
C THR A 136 1.92 -1.89 8.18
N TRP A 137 2.12 -1.83 6.87
CA TRP A 137 2.55 -2.97 6.08
C TRP A 137 4.06 -2.91 5.83
N VAL A 138 4.68 -4.08 5.67
CA VAL A 138 6.14 -4.21 5.53
C VAL A 138 6.48 -4.73 4.15
N ARG A 139 7.45 -4.11 3.48
CA ARG A 139 7.85 -4.52 2.13
C ARG A 139 8.38 -5.95 2.11
N VAL A 140 7.98 -6.72 1.11
CA VAL A 140 8.58 -8.03 0.81
C VAL A 140 9.94 -7.80 0.14
N LYS A 141 10.97 -8.48 0.65
CA LYS A 141 12.33 -8.45 0.10
C LYS A 141 12.57 -9.61 -0.84
#